data_AF-A0A950VQ19-F1
#
_entry.id   AF-A0A950VQ19-F1
#
_cell.length_a   1.000
_cell.length_b   1.000
_cell.length_c   1.000
_cell.angle_alpha   90.00
_cell.angle_beta   90.00
_cell.angle_gamma   90.00
#
_symmetry.space_group_name_H-M   'P 1'
#
loop_
_entity.id
_entity.type
_entity.pdbx_description
1 polymer ?
#
loop_
_entity_poly.entity_id
_entity_poly.type
_entity_poly.pdbx_seq_one_letter_code
_entity_poly.pdbx_strand_id
1 'polypeptide(L)' 'MAMENLTEPLKIGTIVRIRDSGYGRARVVEFRGPLGPNGARVYRIQVRRKPRPAYIEVVEDQLEVESAGK' A
#
# COMPACT_ATOMS: atom_id res chain seq x y z
N MET A 1 4.44 18.50 13.78
CA MET A 1 4.71 17.23 13.07
C MET A 1 3.51 16.33 13.30
N ALA A 2 2.51 16.37 12.41
CA ALA A 2 1.29 15.59 12.55
C ALA A 2 1.55 14.22 11.91
N MET A 3 1.76 13.19 12.73
CA MET A 3 1.52 11.82 12.29
C MET A 3 0.00 11.70 12.24
N GLU A 4 -0.56 11.84 11.04
CA GLU A 4 -1.97 11.56 10.81
C GLU A 4 -2.20 10.12 11.26
N ASN A 5 -2.95 9.96 12.35
CA ASN A 5 -3.52 8.68 12.74
C ASN A 5 -4.39 8.23 11.57
N LEU A 6 -3.83 7.45 10.65
CA LEU A 6 -4.56 6.77 9.58
C LEU A 6 -5.35 5.62 10.20
N THR A 7 -6.31 5.96 11.07
CA THR A 7 -7.28 5.01 11.64
C THR A 7 -8.16 4.42 10.53
N GLU A 8 -8.15 5.00 9.33
CA GLU A 8 -8.88 4.51 8.16
C GLU A 8 -7.95 3.71 7.23
N PRO A 9 -8.36 2.49 6.79
CA PRO A 9 -7.56 1.71 5.86
C PRO A 9 -7.40 2.42 4.52
N LEU A 10 -6.23 2.29 3.88
CA LEU A 10 -5.97 2.80 2.54
C LEU A 10 -7.04 2.33 1.55
N LYS A 11 -7.63 3.28 0.83
CA LYS A 11 -8.67 2.99 -0.17
C LYS A 11 -8.08 2.21 -1.35
N ILE A 12 -8.85 1.27 -1.87
CA ILE A 12 -8.54 0.61 -3.14
C ILE A 12 -8.45 1.68 -4.23
N GLY A 13 -7.37 1.68 -4.99
CA GLY A 13 -7.08 2.71 -5.99
C GLY A 13 -6.06 3.75 -5.56
N THR A 14 -5.72 3.82 -4.27
CA THR A 14 -4.66 4.71 -3.76
C THR A 14 -3.33 4.41 -4.42
N ILE A 15 -2.62 5.47 -4.82
CA ILE A 15 -1.29 5.36 -5.38
C ILE A 15 -0.30 5.41 -4.23
N VAL A 16 0.46 4.33 -4.11
CA VAL A 16 1.43 4.12 -3.05
C VAL A 16 2.78 3.77 -3.65
N ARG A 17 3.82 3.91 -2.84
CA ARG A 17 5.17 3.44 -3.14
C ARG A 17 5.64 2.57 -1.99
N ILE A 18 6.42 1.54 -2.28
CA ILE A 18 7.06 0.75 -1.24
C ILE A 18 8.33 1.50 -0.84
N ARG A 19 8.49 1.84 0.45
CA ARG A 19 9.70 2.46 0.99
C ARG A 19 10.91 1.57 0.74
N ASP A 20 12.05 2.19 0.44
CA ASP A 20 13.33 1.52 0.20
C ASP A 20 13.30 0.38 -0.83
N SER A 21 12.31 0.41 -1.71
CA SER A 21 12.14 -0.57 -2.76
C SER A 21 12.46 0.04 -4.13
N GLY A 22 13.15 -0.72 -4.98
CA GLY A 22 13.35 -0.37 -6.39
C GLY A 22 12.04 -0.42 -7.21
N TYR A 23 10.92 -0.76 -6.60
CA TYR A 23 9.61 -0.68 -7.23
C TYR A 23 9.16 0.79 -7.29
N GLY A 24 8.77 1.22 -8.50
CA GLY A 24 8.18 2.54 -8.72
C GLY A 24 6.76 2.64 -8.15
N ARG A 25 5.92 3.47 -8.78
CA ARG A 25 4.53 3.64 -8.38
C ARG A 25 3.74 2.34 -8.40
N ALA A 26 3.00 2.10 -7.32
CA ALA A 26 2.10 0.99 -7.16
C ALA A 26 0.69 1.49 -6.82
N ARG A 27 -0.31 0.65 -7.07
CA ARG A 27 -1.71 0.95 -6.79
C ARG A 27 -2.26 -0.08 -5.81
N VAL A 28 -2.92 0.36 -4.74
CA VAL A 28 -3.65 -0.55 -3.86
C VAL A 28 -4.79 -1.19 -4.65
N VAL A 29 -4.81 -2.52 -4.72
CA VAL A 29 -5.87 -3.28 -5.41
C VAL A 29 -6.74 -4.08 -4.46
N GLU A 30 -6.24 -4.44 -3.28
CA GLU A 30 -7.00 -5.21 -2.30
C GLU A 30 -6.49 -4.92 -0.88
N PHE A 31 -7.40 -4.87 0.08
CA PHE A 31 -7.07 -4.87 1.51
C PHE A 31 -7.29 -6.27 2.05
N ARG A 32 -6.22 -6.89 2.58
CA ARG A 32 -6.26 -8.25 3.12
C ARG A 32 -6.76 -8.32 4.56
N GLY A 33 -6.59 -7.24 5.31
CA GLY A 33 -6.85 -7.21 6.74
C GLY A 33 -5.57 -7.07 7.58
N PRO A 34 -5.71 -6.96 8.91
CA PRO A 34 -4.59 -6.86 9.83
C PRO A 34 -3.91 -8.21 10.09
N LEU A 35 -2.58 -8.23 10.23
CA LEU A 35 -1.80 -9.41 10.67
C LEU A 35 -1.90 -9.64 12.19
N GLY A 36 -3.11 -9.88 12.70
CA GLY A 36 -3.37 -10.18 14.11
C GLY A 36 -4.06 -9.04 14.90
N PRO A 37 -4.28 -9.24 16.22
CA PRO A 37 -5.15 -8.38 17.05
C PRO A 37 -4.63 -6.94 17.29
N ASN A 38 -3.38 -6.64 16.93
CA ASN A 38 -2.84 -5.28 16.78
C ASN A 38 -1.96 -5.21 15.52
N GLY A 39 -2.29 -6.07 14.54
CA GLY A 39 -1.46 -6.35 13.39
C GLY A 39 -1.45 -5.20 12.41
N ALA A 40 -0.31 -4.99 11.79
CA ALA A 40 -0.21 -4.05 10.70
C ALA A 40 -1.10 -4.49 9.54
N ARG A 41 -1.72 -3.51 8.89
CA ARG A 41 -2.65 -3.72 7.79
C ARG A 41 -1.90 -4.21 6.56
N VAL A 42 -2.38 -5.29 5.95
CA VAL A 42 -1.78 -5.83 4.73
C VAL A 42 -2.61 -5.42 3.52
N TYR A 43 -1.90 -4.92 2.52
CA TYR A 43 -2.46 -4.51 1.25
C TYR A 43 -1.82 -5.31 0.14
N ARG A 44 -2.63 -5.71 -0.83
CA ARG A 44 -2.13 -6.15 -2.12
C ARG A 44 -2.04 -4.94 -3.02
N ILE A 45 -0.85 -4.70 -3.55
CA ILE A 45 -0.58 -3.62 -4.47
C ILE A 45 -0.22 -4.17 -5.84
N GLN A 46 -0.62 -3.46 -6.88
CA GLN A 46 -0.22 -3.72 -8.26
C GLN A 46 0.91 -2.76 -8.64
N VAL A 47 2.09 -3.32 -8.89
CA VAL A 47 3.25 -2.59 -9.41
C VAL A 47 3.23 -2.67 -10.93
N ARG A 48 3.28 -1.51 -11.59
CA ARG A 48 3.41 -1.44 -13.06
C ARG A 48 4.84 -1.77 -13.47
N ARG A 49 5.14 -3.07 -13.59
CA ARG A 49 6.38 -3.58 -14.17
C ARG A 49 6.14 -4.01 -15.63
N LYS A 50 7.11 -3.79 -16.51
CA LYS A 50 7.08 -4.35 -17.88
C LYS A 50 7.74 -5.73 -17.86
N PRO A 51 7.24 -6.71 -18.64
CA PRO A 51 6.09 -6.66 -19.56
C PRO A 51 4.73 -6.93 -18.90
N ARG A 52 4.68 -7.37 -17.64
CA ARG A 52 3.44 -7.71 -16.93
C ARG A 52 3.40 -7.05 -15.54
N PRO A 53 2.22 -6.57 -15.11
CA PRO A 53 2.06 -6.05 -13.76
C PRO A 53 2.38 -7.15 -12.73
N ALA A 54 3.05 -6.76 -11.65
CA ALA A 54 3.31 -7.63 -10.51
C ALA A 54 2.33 -7.28 -9.39
N TYR A 55 1.85 -8.29 -8.68
CA TYR A 55 1.05 -8.10 -7.48
C TYR A 55 1.91 -8.46 -6.28
N ILE A 56 2.00 -7.55 -5.31
CA ILE A 56 2.83 -7.72 -4.12
C ILE A 56 1.95 -7.48 -2.91
N GLU A 57 2.05 -8.36 -1.92
CA GLU A 57 1.42 -8.18 -0.62
C GLU A 57 2.42 -7.50 0.30
N VAL A 58 2.04 -6.34 0.83
CA VAL A 58 2.93 -5.53 1.67
C VAL A 58 2.15 -4.99 2.85
N VAL A 59 2.89 -4.68 3.90
CA VAL A 59 2.37 -4.08 5.12
C VAL A 59 2.26 -2.56 4.96
N GLU A 60 1.23 -1.95 5.56
CA GLU A 60 0.98 -0.49 5.55
C GLU A 60 2.21 0.33 5.95
N ASP A 61 2.98 -0.14 6.93
CA ASP A 61 4.19 0.52 7.42
C ASP A 61 5.29 0.66 6.34
N GLN A 62 5.32 -0.27 5.39
CA GLN A 62 6.24 -0.23 4.25
C GLN A 62 5.72 0.61 3.08
N LEU A 63 4.48 1.09 3.15
CA LEU A 63 3.87 1.91 2.12
C LEU A 63 3.99 3.39 2.44
N GLU A 64 4.30 4.15 1.40
CA GLU A 64 4.21 5.60 1.40
C GLU A 64 3.10 6.02 0.43
N VAL A 65 2.15 6.82 0.94
CA VAL A 65 1.03 7.32 0.14
C VAL A 65 1.54 8.47 -0.74
N GLU A 66 1.50 8.28 -2.06
CA GLU A 66 1.86 9.33 -3.02
C GLU A 66 0.63 10.15 -3.41
N SER A 67 -0.54 9.50 -3.50
CA SER A 67 -1.80 10.18 -3.80
C SER A 67 -2.98 9.37 -3.28
N ALA A 68 -3.86 10.02 -2.50
CA ALA A 68 -5.10 9.43 -2.02
C ALA A 68 -5.97 9.02 -3.23
N GLY A 69 -6.36 7.74 -3.29
CA GLY A 69 -7.29 7.28 -4.30
C GLY A 69 -8.60 8.06 -4.18
N LYS A 70 -9.06 8.61 -5.30
CA LYS A 70 -10.32 9.36 -5.40
C LYS A 70 -11.51 8.48 -5.06
#